data_AF-A0A9D6S568-F1
#
_entry.id   AF-A0A9D6S568-F1
#
_cell.length_a   1.000
_cell.length_b   1.000
_cell.length_c   1.000
_cell.angle_alpha   90.00
_cell.angle_beta   90.00
_cell.angle_gamma   90.00
#
_symmetry.space_group_name_H-M   'P 1'
#
loop_
_entity.id
_entity.type
_entity.pdbx_description
1 polymer ?
#
loop_
_entity_poly.entity_id
_entity_poly.type
_entity_poly.pdbx_seq_one_letter_code
_entity_poly.pdbx_strand_id
1 'polypeptide(L)'
;MFKVLFVQTIGLVMTLGLAGLALGSLRLLWAAHRDNGSYSSRTPCWPERRTWWLRGASCIVAAWSAYALGRILAPDTWLWFFLVTYTTTWLTLSTHLSRTMWRTNSRQPRIHRLSWGVAIFALMGGTMTVLATTWSLFMVAAIFVALPRIWEWWSEWFQDVRYRRHRPVAALGMGLAILVGLSWITVMSGRVAIEALLGTKVIVRAGGVVTPPPPPPPVALPKWILGKGVWIVNLDHAEGGDLEAIVAKAKKYHADHLLVKLFDSEWDEGPWIPFHGADIRPVAKELIALAHAEGIKVYLWGYVYGKRTQWEIGLVRECLMLNPDGFVYDAEGECKKEGRTENLEEICRSVTEWRDKYRPNALLGFSSFDGTIMHADGGFPYAVFDRYCEVFIPQCYWKDDATGTPADRLSWASEQWVASAAKYRARGAGKSFDRILPAGHAYDPRLNSNLREIPYEEVVDFLERAEGFWGVSLYTYEFMGPEQWQGFRDGPGSLREKAERYGEELRKAREAKRSGKKGKEG
;
A
#
# COMPACT_ATOMS: atom_id res chain seq x y z
N MET A 1 14.79 -20.16 -15.21
CA MET A 1 15.44 -21.06 -14.23
C MET A 1 16.96 -20.89 -14.18
N PHE A 2 17.69 -21.02 -15.29
CA PHE A 2 19.17 -20.95 -15.32
C PHE A 2 19.77 -19.62 -14.80
N LYS A 3 19.14 -18.47 -15.09
CA LYS A 3 19.59 -17.15 -14.60
C LYS A 3 19.44 -16.97 -13.08
N VAL A 4 18.38 -17.52 -12.48
CA VAL A 4 18.14 -17.43 -11.03
C VAL A 4 19.12 -18.30 -10.27
N LEU A 5 19.33 -19.55 -10.74
CA LEU A 5 20.33 -20.45 -10.17
C LEU A 5 21.76 -19.87 -10.28
N PHE A 6 22.08 -19.21 -11.41
CA PHE A 6 23.37 -18.57 -11.63
C PHE A 6 23.61 -17.41 -10.65
N VAL A 7 22.62 -16.52 -10.45
CA VAL A 7 22.73 -15.41 -9.50
C VAL A 7 22.82 -15.90 -8.05
N GLN A 8 22.04 -16.91 -7.68
CA GLN A 8 22.10 -17.50 -6.33
C GLN A 8 23.44 -18.18 -6.06
N THR A 9 24.01 -18.85 -7.07
CA THR A 9 25.33 -19.49 -6.96
C THR A 9 26.44 -18.45 -6.83
N ILE A 10 26.38 -17.34 -7.59
CA ILE A 10 27.33 -16.23 -7.43
C ILE A 10 27.20 -15.61 -6.03
N GLY A 11 25.98 -15.38 -5.54
CA GLY A 11 25.75 -14.83 -4.19
C GLY A 11 26.30 -15.73 -3.08
N LEU A 12 26.11 -17.05 -3.21
CA LEU A 12 26.66 -18.03 -2.27
C LEU A 12 28.20 -18.05 -2.30
N VAL A 13 28.80 -18.03 -3.49
CA VAL A 13 30.26 -18.01 -3.67
C VAL A 13 30.87 -16.73 -3.08
N MET A 14 30.25 -15.57 -3.29
CA MET A 14 30.72 -14.31 -2.69
C MET A 14 30.59 -14.31 -1.16
N THR A 15 29.49 -14.85 -0.63
CA THR A 15 29.25 -14.94 0.83
C THR A 15 30.27 -15.87 1.48
N LEU A 16 30.54 -17.03 0.89
CA LEU A 16 31.57 -17.96 1.36
C LEU A 16 32.98 -17.37 1.24
N GLY A 17 33.26 -16.59 0.20
CA GLY A 17 34.53 -15.86 0.04
C GLY A 17 34.75 -14.81 1.13
N LEU A 18 33.72 -14.02 1.47
CA LEU A 18 33.78 -13.05 2.55
C LEU A 18 33.90 -13.71 3.93
N ALA A 19 33.19 -14.82 4.15
CA ALA A 19 33.34 -15.63 5.37
C ALA A 19 34.76 -16.21 5.50
N GLY A 20 35.35 -16.69 4.39
CA GLY A 20 36.74 -17.16 4.34
C GLY A 20 37.75 -16.05 4.67
N LEU A 21 37.54 -14.83 4.16
CA LEU A 21 38.37 -13.66 4.50
C LEU A 21 38.25 -13.25 5.96
N ALA A 22 37.04 -13.31 6.52
CA ALA A 22 36.79 -13.02 7.94
C ALA A 22 37.46 -14.07 8.84
N LEU A 23 37.32 -15.37 8.53
CA LEU A 23 37.96 -16.46 9.25
C LEU A 23 39.50 -16.42 9.11
N GLY A 24 40.02 -16.08 7.94
CA GLY A 24 41.46 -15.86 7.72
C GLY A 24 42.00 -14.70 8.57
N SER A 25 41.24 -13.61 8.65
CA SER A 25 41.57 -12.46 9.50
C SER A 25 41.54 -12.81 10.99
N LEU A 26 40.54 -13.59 11.42
CA LEU A 26 40.44 -14.14 12.78
C LEU A 26 41.59 -15.10 13.11
N ARG A 27 41.99 -15.97 12.18
CA ARG A 27 43.12 -16.89 12.36
C ARG A 27 44.44 -16.14 12.48
N LEU A 28 44.65 -15.08 11.70
CA LEU A 28 45.82 -14.21 11.81
C LEU A 28 45.81 -13.39 13.11
N LEU A 29 44.63 -12.95 13.55
CA LEU A 29 44.44 -12.29 14.85
C LEU A 29 44.77 -13.24 16.00
N TRP A 30 44.32 -14.49 15.90
CA TRP A 30 44.61 -15.55 16.88
C TRP A 30 46.09 -15.93 16.88
N ALA A 31 46.72 -16.10 15.72
CA ALA A 31 48.15 -16.37 15.61
C ALA A 31 48.97 -15.22 16.23
N ALA A 32 48.63 -13.97 15.90
CA ALA A 32 49.25 -12.79 16.51
C ALA A 32 48.99 -12.71 18.03
N HIS A 33 47.86 -13.23 18.53
CA HIS A 33 47.59 -13.32 19.95
C HIS A 33 48.41 -14.41 20.64
N ARG A 34 48.54 -15.59 20.01
CA ARG A 34 49.32 -16.73 20.49
C ARG A 34 50.81 -16.41 20.53
N ASP A 35 51.32 -15.73 19.51
CA ASP A 35 52.74 -15.41 19.38
C ASP A 35 53.13 -14.14 20.19
N ASN A 36 52.15 -13.45 20.79
CA ASN A 36 52.37 -12.33 21.71
C ASN A 36 52.76 -12.75 23.15
N GLY A 37 53.13 -14.02 23.35
CA GLY A 37 53.74 -14.51 24.58
C GLY A 37 55.17 -13.99 24.83
N SER A 38 55.82 -13.33 23.86
CA SER A 38 57.19 -12.84 24.05
C SER A 38 57.55 -11.66 23.14
N TYR A 39 56.87 -10.52 23.27
CA TYR A 39 57.43 -9.26 22.74
C TYR A 39 58.17 -8.52 23.85
N SER A 40 59.50 -8.59 23.79
CA SER A 40 60.35 -7.76 24.64
C SER A 40 60.19 -6.30 24.23
N SER A 41 60.04 -5.45 25.24
CA SER A 41 59.60 -4.04 25.16
C SER A 41 60.49 -3.05 24.38
N ARG A 42 61.36 -3.48 23.45
CA ARG A 42 62.44 -2.63 22.92
C ARG A 42 62.67 -2.59 21.40
N THR A 43 61.73 -2.98 20.55
CA THR A 43 61.83 -2.68 19.10
C THR A 43 60.74 -1.69 18.63
N PRO A 44 61.12 -0.60 17.95
CA PRO A 44 60.17 0.37 17.41
C PRO A 44 59.73 -0.05 16.00
N CYS A 45 58.62 -0.79 15.87
CA CYS A 45 57.97 -1.04 14.59
C CYS A 45 56.59 -0.33 14.55
N TRP A 46 56.58 0.92 14.07
CA TRP A 46 55.37 1.65 13.68
C TRP A 46 54.64 1.13 12.41
N PRO A 47 55.23 0.37 11.47
CA PRO A 47 54.49 -0.08 10.28
C PRO A 47 53.39 -1.10 10.58
N GLU A 48 53.50 -1.87 11.66
CA GLU A 48 52.56 -2.96 11.97
C GLU A 48 51.25 -2.47 12.59
N ARG A 49 51.12 -1.23 13.09
CA ARG A 49 49.82 -0.75 13.63
C ARG A 49 48.82 -0.32 12.55
N ARG A 50 49.31 0.03 11.34
CA ARG A 50 48.42 0.40 10.21
C ARG A 50 47.67 -0.80 9.64
N THR A 51 48.28 -1.98 9.66
CA THR A 51 47.62 -3.22 9.19
C THR A 51 46.47 -3.64 10.11
N TRP A 52 46.46 -3.23 11.39
CA TRP A 52 45.36 -3.51 12.32
C TRP A 52 44.15 -2.61 12.10
N TRP A 53 44.37 -1.32 11.82
CA TRP A 53 43.28 -0.41 11.43
C TRP A 53 42.64 -0.82 10.10
N LEU A 54 43.45 -1.24 9.13
CA LEU A 54 42.96 -1.78 7.86
C LEU A 54 42.14 -3.08 8.06
N ARG A 55 42.55 -3.95 8.99
CA ARG A 55 41.81 -5.18 9.34
C ARG A 55 40.50 -4.92 10.10
N GLY A 56 40.46 -3.90 10.97
CA GLY A 56 39.23 -3.45 11.62
C GLY A 56 38.25 -2.80 10.65
N ALA A 57 38.76 -1.95 9.75
CA ALA A 57 37.97 -1.33 8.69
C ALA A 57 37.39 -2.39 7.73
N SER A 58 38.13 -3.46 7.41
CA SER A 58 37.60 -4.56 6.60
C SER A 58 36.46 -5.33 7.26
N CYS A 59 36.40 -5.41 8.60
CA CYS A 59 35.25 -6.00 9.30
C CYS A 59 34.01 -5.10 9.21
N ILE A 60 34.18 -3.78 9.27
CA ILE A 60 33.09 -2.81 9.10
C ILE A 60 32.56 -2.86 7.67
N VAL A 61 33.44 -2.88 6.67
CA VAL A 61 33.06 -3.01 5.26
C VAL A 61 32.40 -4.36 4.99
N ALA A 62 32.89 -5.46 5.57
CA ALA A 62 32.25 -6.77 5.44
C ALA A 62 30.85 -6.81 6.08
N ALA A 63 30.68 -6.17 7.25
CA ALA A 63 29.37 -6.06 7.90
C ALA A 63 28.40 -5.17 7.10
N TRP A 64 28.89 -4.10 6.50
CA TRP A 64 28.09 -3.19 5.67
C TRP A 64 27.71 -3.82 4.32
N SER A 65 28.62 -4.59 3.71
CA SER A 65 28.34 -5.37 2.51
C SER A 65 27.37 -6.52 2.79
N ALA A 66 27.48 -7.20 3.94
CA ALA A 66 26.51 -8.20 4.39
C ALA A 66 25.14 -7.58 4.68
N TYR A 67 25.08 -6.36 5.21
CA TYR A 67 23.86 -5.57 5.39
C TYR A 67 23.19 -5.24 4.05
N ALA A 68 23.96 -4.78 3.06
CA ALA A 68 23.44 -4.45 1.74
C ALA A 68 22.96 -5.71 0.98
N LEU A 69 23.69 -6.82 1.06
CA LEU A 69 23.32 -8.10 0.46
C LEU A 69 22.13 -8.76 1.17
N GLY A 70 22.03 -8.66 2.50
CA GLY A 70 20.92 -9.19 3.29
C GLY A 70 19.58 -8.54 2.94
N ARG A 71 19.57 -7.22 2.66
CA ARG A 71 18.39 -6.50 2.16
C ARG A 71 17.89 -7.01 0.82
N ILE A 72 18.78 -7.54 -0.02
CA ILE A 72 18.46 -8.03 -1.36
C ILE A 72 17.98 -9.50 -1.31
N LEU A 73 18.43 -10.27 -0.31
CA LEU A 73 18.31 -11.74 -0.35
C LEU A 73 17.37 -12.35 0.69
N ALA A 74 17.09 -11.71 1.85
CA ALA A 74 16.20 -12.28 2.89
C ALA A 74 15.62 -11.22 3.87
N PRO A 75 14.43 -10.64 3.60
CA PRO A 75 13.87 -9.51 4.35
C PRO A 75 13.25 -9.83 5.73
N ASP A 76 13.17 -11.10 6.15
CA ASP A 76 12.47 -11.46 7.40
C ASP A 76 13.42 -11.86 8.55
N THR A 77 14.71 -12.11 8.28
CA THR A 77 15.70 -12.52 9.30
C THR A 77 16.75 -11.45 9.61
N TRP A 78 16.73 -10.32 8.89
CA TRP A 78 17.77 -9.29 8.99
C TRP A 78 17.77 -8.55 10.32
N LEU A 79 16.63 -8.37 11.00
CA LEU A 79 16.57 -7.64 12.27
C LEU A 79 17.32 -8.41 13.37
N TRP A 80 17.14 -9.73 13.43
CA TRP A 80 17.89 -10.59 14.36
C TRP A 80 19.37 -10.62 14.03
N PHE A 81 19.72 -10.72 12.75
CA PHE A 81 21.12 -10.69 12.32
C PHE A 81 21.78 -9.33 12.62
N PHE A 82 21.06 -8.22 12.42
CA PHE A 82 21.52 -6.87 12.75
C PHE A 82 21.72 -6.71 14.26
N LEU A 83 20.75 -7.13 15.09
CA LEU A 83 20.86 -7.04 16.55
C LEU A 83 22.03 -7.87 17.08
N VAL A 84 22.22 -9.09 16.56
CA VAL A 84 23.35 -9.95 16.95
C VAL A 84 24.68 -9.36 16.49
N THR A 85 24.76 -8.89 15.25
CA THR A 85 26.00 -8.32 14.68
C THR A 85 26.36 -7.02 15.38
N TYR A 86 25.41 -6.09 15.55
CA TYR A 86 25.62 -4.82 16.24
C TYR A 86 26.06 -5.03 17.69
N THR A 87 25.38 -5.92 18.42
CA THR A 87 25.73 -6.24 19.82
C THR A 87 27.11 -6.87 19.93
N THR A 88 27.43 -7.82 19.04
CA THR A 88 28.74 -8.50 19.04
C THR A 88 29.86 -7.52 18.67
N THR A 89 29.67 -6.69 17.65
CA THR A 89 30.62 -5.65 17.24
C THR A 89 30.84 -4.63 18.35
N TRP A 90 29.76 -4.17 19.01
CA TRP A 90 29.84 -3.22 20.12
C TRP A 90 30.56 -3.78 21.34
N LEU A 91 30.25 -5.02 21.75
CA LEU A 91 30.95 -5.71 22.84
C LEU A 91 32.43 -5.91 22.52
N THR A 92 32.76 -6.28 21.29
CA THR A 92 34.14 -6.49 20.85
C THR A 92 34.94 -5.19 20.87
N LEU A 93 34.38 -4.11 20.30
CA LEU A 93 35.00 -2.77 20.32
C LEU A 93 35.17 -2.25 21.74
N SER A 94 34.14 -2.36 22.58
CA SER A 94 34.18 -1.91 23.98
C SER A 94 35.22 -2.67 24.80
N THR A 95 35.32 -3.98 24.60
CA THR A 95 36.33 -4.83 25.25
C THR A 95 37.75 -4.47 24.78
N HIS A 96 37.92 -4.21 23.49
CA HIS A 96 39.22 -3.85 22.93
C HIS A 96 39.67 -2.45 23.36
N LEU A 97 38.75 -1.49 23.38
CA LEU A 97 38.98 -0.13 23.87
C LEU A 97 39.37 -0.15 25.35
N SER A 98 38.65 -0.93 26.17
CA SER A 98 38.93 -1.09 27.60
C SER A 98 40.31 -1.70 27.85
N ARG A 99 40.70 -2.74 27.09
CA ARG A 99 42.04 -3.36 27.19
C ARG A 99 43.15 -2.45 26.69
N THR A 100 42.90 -1.66 25.65
CA THR A 100 43.87 -0.70 25.12
C THR A 100 44.11 0.41 26.15
N MET A 101 43.04 0.96 26.73
CA MET A 101 43.13 1.94 27.81
C MET A 101 43.83 1.37 29.05
N TRP A 102 43.58 0.11 29.43
CA TRP A 102 44.31 -0.57 30.52
C TRP A 102 45.81 -0.62 30.26
N ARG A 103 46.23 -1.00 29.04
CA ARG A 103 47.64 -1.10 28.68
C ARG A 103 48.34 0.25 28.58
N THR A 104 47.66 1.30 28.12
CA THR A 104 48.26 2.63 28.00
C THR A 104 48.30 3.41 29.31
N ASN A 105 47.36 3.17 30.24
CA ASN A 105 47.21 3.97 31.47
C ASN A 105 47.53 3.24 32.79
N SER A 106 48.09 2.02 32.75
CA SER A 106 48.43 1.24 33.95
C SER A 106 49.43 1.90 34.91
N ARG A 107 50.09 2.99 34.50
CA ARG A 107 51.04 3.76 35.32
C ARG A 107 50.46 5.03 35.97
N GLN A 108 49.22 5.43 35.65
CA GLN A 108 48.60 6.63 36.24
C GLN A 108 47.21 6.32 36.83
N PRO A 109 47.10 6.16 38.17
CA PRO A 109 45.88 5.72 38.84
C PRO A 109 44.64 6.61 38.60
N ARG A 110 44.85 7.91 38.30
CA ARG A 110 43.75 8.86 38.04
C ARG A 110 43.14 8.68 36.65
N ILE A 111 43.97 8.54 35.61
CA ILE A 111 43.49 8.30 34.24
C ILE A 111 42.84 6.93 34.15
N HIS A 112 43.38 5.94 34.88
CA HIS A 112 42.79 4.61 34.99
C HIS A 112 41.34 4.64 35.51
N ARG A 113 41.05 5.38 36.59
CA ARG A 113 39.68 5.55 37.10
C ARG A 113 38.76 6.24 36.10
N LEU A 114 39.27 7.25 35.39
CA LEU A 114 38.50 7.97 34.36
C LEU A 114 38.14 7.04 33.19
N SER A 115 39.10 6.22 32.72
CA SER A 115 38.87 5.26 31.64
C SER A 115 37.88 4.16 32.02
N TRP A 116 37.87 3.71 33.27
CA TRP A 116 36.84 2.79 33.76
C TRP A 116 35.47 3.46 33.83
N GLY A 117 35.40 4.73 34.24
CA GLY A 117 34.17 5.51 34.19
C GLY A 117 33.59 5.58 32.77
N VAL A 118 34.42 5.86 31.76
CA VAL A 118 34.01 5.91 30.35
C VAL A 118 33.60 4.54 29.81
N ALA A 119 34.35 3.48 30.13
CA ALA A 119 34.00 2.12 29.70
C ALA A 119 32.69 1.62 30.32
N ILE A 120 32.47 1.90 31.61
CA ILE A 120 31.22 1.58 32.31
C ILE A 120 30.07 2.41 31.73
N PHE A 121 30.26 3.71 31.46
CA PHE A 121 29.24 4.54 30.81
C PHE A 121 28.90 4.06 29.40
N ALA A 122 29.87 3.61 28.61
CA ALA A 122 29.65 3.09 27.26
C ALA A 122 28.93 1.73 27.28
N LEU A 123 29.27 0.86 28.24
CA LEU A 123 28.56 -0.41 28.46
C LEU A 123 27.14 -0.16 28.96
N MET A 124 26.94 0.68 29.98
CA MET A 124 25.62 1.03 30.48
C MET A 124 24.78 1.73 29.41
N GLY A 125 25.36 2.66 28.64
CA GLY A 125 24.65 3.34 27.56
C GLY A 125 24.21 2.38 26.45
N GLY A 126 25.07 1.44 26.04
CA GLY A 126 24.71 0.41 25.06
C GLY A 126 23.63 -0.53 25.57
N THR A 127 23.78 -1.04 26.80
CA THR A 127 22.79 -1.93 27.42
C THR A 127 21.47 -1.21 27.68
N MET A 128 21.48 0.04 28.14
CA MET A 128 20.27 0.85 28.33
C MET A 128 19.62 1.23 27.01
N THR A 129 20.38 1.41 25.92
CA THR A 129 19.79 1.63 24.59
C THR A 129 19.08 0.38 24.12
N VAL A 130 19.72 -0.80 24.19
CA VAL A 130 19.09 -2.08 23.82
C VAL A 130 17.89 -2.38 24.72
N LEU A 131 18.03 -2.22 26.03
CA LEU A 131 16.91 -2.37 26.97
C LEU A 131 15.82 -1.34 26.72
N ALA A 132 16.11 -0.07 26.46
CA ALA A 132 15.09 0.95 26.18
C ALA A 132 14.35 0.65 24.87
N THR A 133 15.01 0.19 23.81
CA THR A 133 14.32 -0.17 22.56
C THR A 133 13.45 -1.41 22.75
N THR A 134 13.93 -2.39 23.52
CA THR A 134 13.19 -3.64 23.79
C THR A 134 12.05 -3.41 24.80
N TRP A 135 12.27 -2.55 25.79
CA TRP A 135 11.33 -2.14 26.82
C TRP A 135 10.30 -1.14 26.29
N SER A 136 10.63 -0.29 25.31
CA SER A 136 9.64 0.56 24.64
C SER A 136 8.64 -0.27 23.84
N LEU A 137 9.10 -1.34 23.19
CA LEU A 137 8.23 -2.30 22.51
C LEU A 137 7.34 -3.08 23.50
N PHE A 138 7.91 -3.50 24.64
CA PHE A 138 7.15 -4.16 25.71
C PHE A 138 6.20 -3.21 26.44
N MET A 139 6.59 -1.95 26.65
CA MET A 139 5.80 -0.94 27.34
C MET A 139 4.64 -0.45 26.49
N VAL A 140 4.79 -0.32 25.17
CA VAL A 140 3.63 0.00 24.31
C VAL A 140 2.58 -1.10 24.43
N ALA A 141 2.96 -2.38 24.33
CA ALA A 141 2.04 -3.49 24.51
C ALA A 141 1.46 -3.59 25.95
N ALA A 142 2.29 -3.40 26.97
CA ALA A 142 1.87 -3.47 28.37
C ALA A 142 1.01 -2.26 28.79
N ILE A 143 1.24 -1.07 28.23
CA ILE A 143 0.44 0.14 28.48
C ILE A 143 -0.95 -0.04 27.88
N PHE A 144 -1.09 -0.62 26.68
CA PHE A 144 -2.42 -0.90 26.10
C PHE A 144 -3.22 -1.94 26.90
N VAL A 145 -2.54 -2.91 27.52
CA VAL A 145 -3.19 -3.92 28.40
C VAL A 145 -3.44 -3.40 29.81
N ALA A 146 -2.58 -2.53 30.33
CA ALA A 146 -2.67 -2.00 31.68
C ALA A 146 -3.52 -0.74 31.80
N LEU A 147 -3.78 0.00 30.71
CA LEU A 147 -4.57 1.24 30.71
C LEU A 147 -5.95 1.09 31.39
N PRO A 148 -6.73 0.02 31.16
CA PRO A 148 -8.00 -0.19 31.86
C PRO A 148 -7.83 -0.42 33.37
N ARG A 149 -6.82 -1.20 33.77
CA ARG A 149 -6.51 -1.48 35.18
C ARG A 149 -5.92 -0.27 35.91
N ILE A 150 -5.10 0.52 35.22
CA ILE A 150 -4.56 1.78 35.74
C ILE A 150 -5.71 2.78 35.90
N TRP A 151 -6.67 2.82 34.97
CA TRP A 151 -7.87 3.65 35.09
C TRP A 151 -8.75 3.26 36.28
N GLU A 152 -9.00 1.96 36.48
CA GLU A 152 -9.72 1.44 37.66
C GLU A 152 -9.00 1.81 38.96
N TRP A 153 -7.70 1.52 39.04
CA TRP A 153 -6.89 1.80 40.24
C TRP A 153 -6.77 3.31 40.52
N TRP A 154 -6.68 4.13 39.47
CA TRP A 154 -6.64 5.59 39.59
C TRP A 154 -7.97 6.16 40.04
N SER A 155 -9.10 5.56 39.61
CA SER A 155 -10.44 5.94 40.06
C SER A 155 -10.68 5.60 41.55
N GLU A 156 -10.19 4.45 42.02
CA GLU A 156 -10.26 4.03 43.43
C GLU A 156 -9.36 4.89 44.32
N TRP A 157 -8.14 5.19 43.86
CA TRP A 157 -7.20 6.03 44.58
C TRP A 157 -7.69 7.48 44.72
N PHE A 158 -8.31 8.05 43.67
CA PHE A 158 -8.90 9.39 43.74
C PHE A 158 -10.06 9.48 44.74
N GLN A 159 -10.81 8.39 44.93
CA GLN A 159 -11.86 8.30 45.94
C GLN A 159 -11.27 8.25 47.36
N ASP A 160 -10.16 7.54 47.58
CA ASP A 160 -9.53 7.40 48.90
C ASP A 160 -8.71 8.66 49.30
N VAL A 161 -8.07 9.35 48.35
CA VAL A 161 -7.33 10.60 48.58
C VAL A 161 -8.24 11.79 48.93
N ARG A 162 -9.50 11.80 48.44
CA ARG A 162 -10.50 12.78 48.91
C ARG A 162 -10.83 12.61 50.39
N TYR A 163 -10.62 11.43 50.96
CA TYR A 163 -11.06 11.09 52.32
C TYR A 163 -9.99 11.30 53.40
N ARG A 164 -8.69 11.30 53.04
CA ARG A 164 -7.60 11.45 54.03
C ARG A 164 -6.81 12.74 53.81
N ARG A 165 -7.16 13.77 54.59
CA ARG A 165 -6.28 14.92 54.84
C ARG A 165 -4.99 14.43 55.52
N HIS A 166 -3.89 14.32 54.78
CA HIS A 166 -2.52 14.77 55.14
C HIS A 166 -1.42 14.10 54.29
N ARG A 167 -0.70 14.88 53.47
CA ARG A 167 0.77 15.17 53.54
C ARG A 167 1.37 15.62 52.18
N PRO A 168 2.48 16.38 52.16
CA PRO A 168 2.98 17.16 51.01
C PRO A 168 3.86 16.39 50.00
N VAL A 169 4.06 15.08 50.17
CA VAL A 169 4.97 14.28 49.33
C VAL A 169 4.35 13.95 47.96
N ALA A 170 3.02 13.84 47.89
CA ALA A 170 2.30 13.61 46.62
C ALA A 170 2.40 14.81 45.66
N ALA A 171 2.48 16.04 46.19
CA ALA A 171 2.61 17.25 45.38
C ALA A 171 3.97 17.33 44.67
N LEU A 172 5.04 16.84 45.30
CA LEU A 172 6.38 16.76 44.70
C LEU A 172 6.45 15.72 43.57
N GLY A 173 5.83 14.55 43.76
CA GLY A 173 5.73 13.52 42.72
C GLY A 173 4.92 13.98 41.50
N MET A 174 3.81 14.68 41.74
CA MET A 174 2.97 15.22 40.67
C MET A 174 3.65 16.36 39.91
N GLY A 175 4.41 17.22 40.60
CA GLY A 175 5.24 18.25 39.97
C GLY A 175 6.31 17.67 39.03
N LEU A 176 6.94 16.56 39.42
CA LEU A 176 7.95 15.90 38.59
C LEU A 176 7.35 15.24 37.34
N ALA A 177 6.19 14.58 37.48
CA ALA A 177 5.49 13.97 36.35
C ALA A 177 4.99 15.01 35.33
N ILE A 178 4.49 16.16 35.81
CA ILE A 178 4.10 17.28 34.95
C ILE A 178 5.31 17.87 34.22
N LEU A 179 6.45 18.04 34.89
CA LEU A 179 7.68 18.52 34.27
C LEU A 179 8.22 17.57 33.18
N VAL A 180 8.11 16.26 33.39
CA VAL A 180 8.49 15.25 32.37
C VAL A 180 7.50 15.25 31.21
N GLY A 181 6.21 15.39 31.46
CA GLY A 181 5.19 15.51 30.40
C GLY A 181 5.36 16.78 29.57
N LEU A 182 5.64 17.92 30.20
CA LEU A 182 5.86 19.20 29.53
C LEU A 182 7.17 19.23 28.73
N SER A 183 8.23 18.57 29.21
CA SER A 183 9.47 18.46 28.44
C SER A 183 9.28 17.61 27.18
N TRP A 184 8.46 16.55 27.26
CA TRP A 184 8.05 15.74 26.11
C TRP A 184 7.22 16.52 25.09
N ILE A 185 6.24 17.30 25.56
CA ILE A 185 5.45 18.19 24.69
C ILE A 185 6.37 19.21 24.01
N THR A 186 7.33 19.79 24.72
CA THR A 186 8.28 20.76 24.15
C THR A 186 9.15 20.15 23.03
N VAL A 187 9.61 18.91 23.21
CA VAL A 187 10.38 18.18 22.20
C VAL A 187 9.53 17.86 20.96
N MET A 188 8.25 17.49 21.15
CA MET A 188 7.33 17.21 20.04
C MET A 188 6.87 18.48 19.31
N SER A 189 6.61 19.58 20.03
CA SER A 189 6.29 20.89 19.44
C SER A 189 7.44 21.44 18.60
N GLY A 190 8.69 21.18 19.02
CA GLY A 190 9.88 21.59 18.26
C GLY A 190 9.98 20.92 16.89
N ARG A 191 9.53 19.67 16.76
CA ARG A 191 9.54 18.95 15.48
C ARG A 191 8.50 19.49 14.50
N VAL A 192 7.29 19.79 14.97
CA VAL A 192 6.21 20.40 14.17
C VAL A 192 6.58 21.83 13.74
N ALA A 193 7.24 22.60 14.61
CA ALA A 193 7.69 23.95 14.28
C ALA A 193 8.84 23.96 13.24
N ILE A 194 9.74 22.97 13.26
CA ILE A 194 10.84 22.85 12.28
C ILE A 194 10.31 22.42 10.90
N GLU A 195 9.27 21.58 10.84
CA GLU A 195 8.62 21.20 9.58
C GLU A 195 7.78 22.35 9.00
N ALA A 196 7.15 23.19 9.84
CA ALA A 196 6.46 24.41 9.41
C ALA A 196 7.43 25.53 8.95
N LEU A 197 8.63 25.62 9.53
CA LEU A 197 9.65 26.62 9.18
C LEU A 197 10.40 26.31 7.87
N LEU A 198 10.37 25.05 7.40
CA LEU A 198 11.08 24.63 6.19
C LEU A 198 10.18 24.47 4.95
N GLY A 199 8.87 24.62 5.09
CA GLY A 199 7.91 24.42 4.01
C GLY A 199 6.89 25.54 3.87
N THR A 200 7.28 26.68 3.30
CA THR A 200 6.52 27.41 2.25
C THR A 200 7.10 28.80 1.98
N LYS A 201 7.57 29.01 0.74
CA LYS A 201 7.65 30.34 0.11
C LYS A 201 6.48 30.43 -0.86
N VAL A 202 5.44 31.19 -0.50
CA VAL A 202 4.44 31.67 -1.46
C VAL A 202 4.53 33.19 -1.49
N ILE A 203 4.93 33.72 -2.66
CA ILE A 203 4.94 35.15 -2.96
C ILE A 203 3.54 35.51 -3.44
N VAL A 204 2.80 36.31 -2.66
CA VAL A 204 1.58 36.96 -3.12
C VAL A 204 1.93 38.35 -3.61
N ARG A 205 1.79 38.59 -4.92
CA ARG A 205 1.70 39.94 -5.49
C ARG A 205 0.22 40.24 -5.73
N ALA A 206 -0.25 41.33 -5.13
CA ALA A 206 -1.56 41.91 -5.40
C ALA A 206 -1.59 42.47 -6.84
N GLY A 207 -2.53 41.99 -7.65
CA GLY A 207 -2.86 42.51 -8.97
C GLY A 207 -4.37 42.45 -9.14
N GLY A 208 -4.96 43.59 -9.52
CA GLY A 208 -6.40 43.85 -9.50
C GLY A 208 -7.27 42.86 -10.29
N VAL A 209 -8.50 42.73 -9.81
CA VAL A 209 -9.57 41.90 -10.36
C VAL A 209 -9.97 42.42 -11.74
N VAL A 210 -9.50 41.74 -12.78
CA VAL A 210 -10.19 41.69 -14.07
C VAL A 210 -11.02 40.41 -14.02
N THR A 211 -12.34 40.52 -13.99
CA THR A 211 -13.22 39.35 -14.09
C THR A 211 -12.99 38.73 -15.47
N PRO A 212 -12.44 37.51 -15.56
CA PRO A 212 -12.32 36.84 -16.85
C PRO A 212 -13.73 36.57 -17.41
N PRO A 213 -13.89 36.55 -18.74
CA PRO A 213 -15.14 36.14 -19.35
C PRO A 213 -15.55 34.76 -18.81
N PRO A 214 -16.85 34.51 -18.64
CA PRO A 214 -17.34 33.26 -18.08
C PRO A 214 -16.67 32.08 -18.81
N PRO A 215 -16.15 31.09 -18.07
CA PRO A 215 -15.49 29.96 -18.67
C PRO A 215 -16.45 29.31 -19.68
N PRO A 216 -15.94 28.85 -20.84
CA PRO A 216 -16.76 28.07 -21.75
C PRO A 216 -17.42 26.93 -20.96
N PRO A 217 -18.67 26.55 -21.29
CA PRO A 217 -19.39 25.51 -20.57
C PRO A 217 -18.50 24.28 -20.41
N PRO A 218 -18.46 23.69 -19.20
CA PRO A 218 -17.55 22.59 -18.91
C PRO A 218 -17.74 21.50 -19.96
N VAL A 219 -16.64 21.08 -20.58
CA VAL A 219 -16.63 19.93 -21.48
C VAL A 219 -17.19 18.75 -20.68
N ALA A 220 -18.32 18.19 -21.10
CA ALA A 220 -18.89 17.02 -20.44
C ALA A 220 -17.83 15.93 -20.37
N LEU A 221 -17.59 15.40 -19.16
CA LEU A 221 -16.57 14.38 -18.96
C LEU A 221 -16.92 13.14 -19.78
N PRO A 222 -15.93 12.50 -20.43
CA PRO A 222 -16.16 11.20 -21.05
C PRO A 222 -16.73 10.20 -20.04
N LYS A 223 -17.72 9.40 -20.45
CA LYS A 223 -18.43 8.45 -19.57
C LYS A 223 -17.52 7.41 -18.88
N TRP A 224 -16.31 7.18 -19.40
CA TRP A 224 -15.33 6.24 -18.87
C TRP A 224 -14.44 6.81 -17.75
N ILE A 225 -14.59 8.09 -17.39
CA ILE A 225 -13.95 8.67 -16.19
C ILE A 225 -14.89 8.46 -15.00
N LEU A 226 -14.51 7.60 -14.06
CA LEU A 226 -15.41 7.11 -13.01
C LEU A 226 -15.07 7.57 -11.59
N GLY A 227 -13.84 8.00 -11.31
CA GLY A 227 -13.45 8.36 -9.93
C GLY A 227 -13.21 7.14 -9.05
N LYS A 228 -13.60 7.20 -7.77
CA LYS A 228 -13.50 6.12 -6.78
C LYS A 228 -14.78 5.29 -6.72
N GLY A 229 -14.65 3.97 -6.72
CA GLY A 229 -15.76 3.02 -6.71
C GLY A 229 -15.67 1.99 -5.60
N VAL A 230 -16.82 1.43 -5.22
CA VAL A 230 -16.89 0.29 -4.30
C VAL A 230 -17.81 -0.77 -4.88
N TRP A 231 -17.36 -2.01 -4.90
CA TRP A 231 -18.16 -3.15 -5.31
C TRP A 231 -19.07 -3.61 -4.17
N ILE A 232 -20.26 -4.12 -4.51
CA ILE A 232 -21.23 -4.73 -3.60
C ILE A 232 -21.61 -6.07 -4.24
N VAL A 233 -21.37 -7.18 -3.53
CA VAL A 233 -21.67 -8.54 -3.99
C VAL A 233 -23.05 -8.98 -3.53
N ASN A 234 -23.39 -8.70 -2.27
CA ASN A 234 -24.65 -9.03 -1.62
C ASN A 234 -25.24 -7.74 -1.06
N LEU A 235 -26.25 -7.22 -1.76
CA LEU A 235 -26.86 -5.95 -1.40
C LEU A 235 -27.56 -6.00 -0.03
N ASP A 236 -28.10 -7.15 0.35
CA ASP A 236 -28.77 -7.37 1.65
C ASP A 236 -27.79 -7.51 2.84
N HIS A 237 -26.52 -7.77 2.58
CA HIS A 237 -25.48 -7.77 3.62
C HIS A 237 -24.91 -6.37 3.86
N ALA A 238 -24.86 -5.53 2.83
CA ALA A 238 -24.39 -4.14 2.95
C ALA A 238 -25.35 -3.33 3.83
N GLU A 239 -24.88 -2.86 5.00
CA GLU A 239 -25.71 -2.17 6.02
C GLU A 239 -27.02 -2.91 6.35
N GLY A 240 -27.03 -4.25 6.27
CA GLY A 240 -28.23 -5.05 6.49
C GLY A 240 -29.35 -4.85 5.47
N GLY A 241 -29.03 -4.35 4.27
CA GLY A 241 -29.98 -4.10 3.19
C GLY A 241 -30.64 -2.72 3.23
N ASP A 242 -30.25 -1.85 4.16
CA ASP A 242 -30.74 -0.47 4.26
C ASP A 242 -30.11 0.39 3.13
N LEU A 243 -30.91 0.71 2.10
CA LEU A 243 -30.45 1.38 0.89
C LEU A 243 -30.00 2.82 1.17
N GLU A 244 -30.73 3.55 2.02
CA GLU A 244 -30.39 4.89 2.45
C GLU A 244 -29.09 4.90 3.24
N ALA A 245 -28.88 3.94 4.14
CA ALA A 245 -27.63 3.78 4.87
C ALA A 245 -26.46 3.47 3.94
N ILE A 246 -26.66 2.60 2.93
CA ILE A 246 -25.65 2.29 1.91
C ILE A 246 -25.21 3.56 1.19
N VAL A 247 -26.18 4.33 0.66
CA VAL A 247 -25.92 5.57 -0.08
C VAL A 247 -25.30 6.64 0.81
N ALA A 248 -25.80 6.81 2.04
CA ALA A 248 -25.25 7.76 3.01
C ALA A 248 -23.79 7.44 3.35
N LYS A 249 -23.46 6.16 3.52
CA LYS A 249 -22.08 5.72 3.78
C LYS A 249 -21.18 5.94 2.56
N ALA A 250 -21.64 5.58 1.36
CA ALA A 250 -20.92 5.84 0.12
C ALA A 250 -20.60 7.35 -0.04
N LYS A 251 -21.59 8.21 0.21
CA LYS A 251 -21.41 9.68 0.20
C LYS A 251 -20.41 10.16 1.27
N LYS A 252 -20.56 9.69 2.51
CA LYS A 252 -19.70 10.04 3.66
C LYS A 252 -18.23 9.77 3.36
N TYR A 253 -17.93 8.67 2.66
CA TYR A 253 -16.57 8.27 2.32
C TYR A 253 -16.16 8.62 0.88
N HIS A 254 -16.90 9.52 0.23
CA HIS A 254 -16.57 10.10 -1.08
C HIS A 254 -16.40 9.04 -2.20
N ALA A 255 -17.28 8.03 -2.21
CA ALA A 255 -17.43 7.17 -3.38
C ALA A 255 -18.13 7.94 -4.50
N ASP A 256 -17.57 7.90 -5.70
CA ASP A 256 -18.17 8.48 -6.90
C ASP A 256 -19.13 7.51 -7.60
N HIS A 257 -18.95 6.20 -7.35
CA HIS A 257 -19.80 5.16 -7.89
C HIS A 257 -19.88 3.89 -7.05
N LEU A 258 -20.95 3.12 -7.24
CA LEU A 258 -21.15 1.77 -6.72
C LEU A 258 -21.21 0.76 -7.86
N LEU A 259 -20.65 -0.43 -7.66
CA LEU A 259 -20.77 -1.58 -8.57
C LEU A 259 -21.56 -2.70 -7.90
N VAL A 260 -22.83 -2.89 -8.28
CA VAL A 260 -23.77 -3.78 -7.56
C VAL A 260 -24.03 -5.07 -8.33
N LYS A 261 -23.78 -6.23 -7.71
CA LYS A 261 -24.02 -7.54 -8.33
C LYS A 261 -25.51 -7.79 -8.39
N LEU A 262 -26.00 -8.15 -9.58
CA LEU A 262 -27.40 -8.46 -9.80
C LEU A 262 -27.62 -9.92 -10.15
N PHE A 263 -26.66 -10.55 -10.85
CA PHE A 263 -26.82 -11.93 -11.25
C PHE A 263 -25.51 -12.72 -11.30
N ASP A 264 -25.68 -14.03 -11.29
CA ASP A 264 -24.71 -15.04 -11.62
C ASP A 264 -25.36 -16.02 -12.61
N SER A 265 -24.93 -16.01 -13.88
CA SER A 265 -25.73 -16.61 -14.96
C SER A 265 -25.76 -18.15 -15.00
N GLU A 266 -24.92 -18.81 -14.22
CA GLU A 266 -24.95 -20.28 -14.04
C GLU A 266 -25.48 -20.73 -12.68
N TRP A 267 -25.98 -19.83 -11.82
CA TRP A 267 -26.49 -20.24 -10.51
C TRP A 267 -27.79 -21.06 -10.61
N ASP A 268 -27.76 -22.25 -9.99
CA ASP A 268 -28.81 -23.27 -10.09
C ASP A 268 -30.16 -22.86 -9.47
N GLU A 269 -30.16 -21.95 -8.48
CA GLU A 269 -31.38 -21.48 -7.80
C GLU A 269 -32.11 -20.35 -8.58
N GLY A 270 -31.53 -19.94 -9.71
CA GLY A 270 -31.95 -18.78 -10.49
C GLY A 270 -30.78 -17.81 -10.64
N PRO A 271 -30.72 -17.03 -11.73
CA PRO A 271 -29.55 -16.22 -12.00
C PRO A 271 -29.47 -15.00 -11.07
N TRP A 272 -30.61 -14.51 -10.58
CA TRP A 272 -30.67 -13.25 -9.83
C TRP A 272 -30.20 -13.46 -8.40
N ILE A 273 -29.33 -12.58 -7.92
CA ILE A 273 -28.92 -12.59 -6.53
C ILE A 273 -30.14 -12.30 -5.66
N PRO A 274 -30.49 -13.15 -4.68
CA PRO A 274 -31.63 -12.87 -3.82
C PRO A 274 -31.34 -11.69 -2.90
N PHE A 275 -32.36 -10.91 -2.60
CA PHE A 275 -32.34 -9.90 -1.55
C PHE A 275 -33.30 -10.33 -0.44
N HIS A 276 -32.78 -10.79 0.70
CA HIS A 276 -33.59 -11.42 1.76
C HIS A 276 -34.54 -12.53 1.25
N GLY A 277 -34.09 -13.30 0.26
CA GLY A 277 -34.88 -14.37 -0.38
C GLY A 277 -35.89 -13.90 -1.43
N ALA A 278 -35.93 -12.60 -1.76
CA ALA A 278 -36.79 -12.04 -2.80
C ALA A 278 -35.99 -11.58 -4.03
N ASP A 279 -36.70 -11.18 -5.08
CA ASP A 279 -36.12 -10.61 -6.30
C ASP A 279 -35.43 -9.26 -6.01
N ILE A 280 -34.14 -9.17 -6.34
CA ILE A 280 -33.31 -7.98 -6.13
C ILE A 280 -33.62 -6.83 -7.10
N ARG A 281 -34.25 -7.08 -8.25
CA ARG A 281 -34.38 -6.05 -9.31
C ARG A 281 -35.15 -4.80 -8.89
N PRO A 282 -36.31 -4.88 -8.17
CA PRO A 282 -36.98 -3.69 -7.66
C PRO A 282 -36.10 -2.91 -6.67
N VAL A 283 -35.38 -3.61 -5.80
CA VAL A 283 -34.48 -3.04 -4.77
C VAL A 283 -33.30 -2.33 -5.42
N ALA A 284 -32.68 -2.95 -6.43
CA ALA A 284 -31.60 -2.35 -7.20
C ALA A 284 -32.06 -1.06 -7.91
N LYS A 285 -33.29 -1.04 -8.44
CA LYS A 285 -33.87 0.17 -9.06
C LYS A 285 -34.05 1.30 -8.05
N GLU A 286 -34.47 0.99 -6.84
CA GLU A 286 -34.59 1.96 -5.75
C GLU A 286 -33.22 2.51 -5.31
N LEU A 287 -32.23 1.62 -5.13
CA LEU A 287 -30.85 2.01 -4.83
C LEU A 287 -30.28 2.94 -5.89
N ILE A 288 -30.50 2.66 -7.18
CA ILE A 288 -30.07 3.52 -8.29
C ILE A 288 -30.66 4.93 -8.14
N ALA A 289 -31.95 5.04 -7.83
CA ALA A 289 -32.61 6.34 -7.66
C ALA A 289 -32.05 7.12 -6.46
N LEU A 290 -31.83 6.44 -5.32
CA LEU A 290 -31.24 7.05 -4.12
C LEU A 290 -29.81 7.52 -4.37
N ALA A 291 -28.97 6.69 -5.01
CA ALA A 291 -27.59 7.04 -5.33
C ALA A 291 -27.52 8.23 -6.31
N HIS A 292 -28.36 8.24 -7.34
CA HIS A 292 -28.45 9.36 -8.29
C HIS A 292 -28.84 10.68 -7.63
N ALA A 293 -29.75 10.65 -6.66
CA ALA A 293 -30.14 11.84 -5.89
C ALA A 293 -28.96 12.45 -5.12
N GLU A 294 -27.96 11.62 -4.77
CA GLU A 294 -26.74 12.03 -4.09
C GLU A 294 -25.54 12.25 -5.02
N GLY A 295 -25.76 12.20 -6.34
CA GLY A 295 -24.72 12.37 -7.35
C GLY A 295 -23.74 11.19 -7.47
N ILE A 296 -24.09 10.03 -6.92
CA ILE A 296 -23.30 8.80 -6.98
C ILE A 296 -23.80 7.96 -8.15
N LYS A 297 -22.88 7.54 -9.02
CA LYS A 297 -23.24 6.67 -10.15
C LYS A 297 -23.41 5.22 -9.70
N VAL A 298 -24.25 4.45 -10.40
CA VAL A 298 -24.44 3.02 -10.15
C VAL A 298 -24.20 2.24 -11.43
N TYR A 299 -23.24 1.32 -11.36
CA TYR A 299 -23.01 0.30 -12.38
C TYR A 299 -23.52 -1.03 -11.84
N LEU A 300 -24.33 -1.72 -12.63
CA LEU A 300 -24.72 -3.09 -12.29
C LEU A 300 -23.67 -4.04 -12.86
N TRP A 301 -23.49 -5.19 -12.24
CA TRP A 301 -22.62 -6.22 -12.79
C TRP A 301 -23.20 -7.62 -12.55
N GLY A 302 -22.66 -8.57 -13.30
CA GLY A 302 -23.03 -9.98 -13.15
C GLY A 302 -21.99 -10.89 -13.76
N TYR A 303 -21.92 -12.10 -13.22
CA TYR A 303 -20.98 -13.12 -13.68
C TYR A 303 -21.51 -13.76 -14.96
N VAL A 304 -20.73 -13.64 -16.04
CA VAL A 304 -21.05 -14.22 -17.35
C VAL A 304 -20.16 -15.39 -17.67
N TYR A 305 -20.74 -16.40 -18.31
CA TYR A 305 -20.04 -17.64 -18.63
C TYR A 305 -19.89 -17.86 -20.13
N GLY A 306 -20.66 -17.14 -20.97
CA GLY A 306 -20.72 -17.37 -22.41
C GLY A 306 -21.37 -18.71 -22.76
N LYS A 307 -22.20 -19.27 -21.88
CA LYS A 307 -22.80 -20.61 -22.03
C LYS A 307 -24.16 -20.57 -22.65
N ARG A 308 -24.97 -19.59 -22.25
CA ARG A 308 -26.37 -19.49 -22.65
C ARG A 308 -26.57 -18.13 -23.29
N THR A 309 -26.12 -17.98 -24.54
CA THR A 309 -26.04 -16.71 -25.27
C THR A 309 -27.30 -15.85 -25.14
N GLN A 310 -28.47 -16.38 -25.54
CA GLN A 310 -29.72 -15.61 -25.51
C GLN A 310 -30.20 -15.29 -24.08
N TRP A 311 -29.89 -16.17 -23.14
CA TRP A 311 -30.21 -15.98 -21.72
C TRP A 311 -29.38 -14.85 -21.11
N GLU A 312 -28.06 -14.90 -21.29
CA GLU A 312 -27.12 -13.88 -20.80
C GLU A 312 -27.39 -12.51 -21.45
N ILE A 313 -27.77 -12.46 -22.73
CA ILE A 313 -28.26 -11.23 -23.39
C ILE A 313 -29.49 -10.68 -22.65
N GLY A 314 -30.45 -11.54 -22.30
CA GLY A 314 -31.66 -11.16 -21.56
C GLY A 314 -31.34 -10.54 -20.20
N LEU A 315 -30.50 -11.22 -19.40
CA LEU A 315 -30.10 -10.76 -18.06
C LEU A 315 -29.44 -9.38 -18.10
N VAL A 316 -28.48 -9.15 -19.00
CA VAL A 316 -27.79 -7.87 -19.09
C VAL A 316 -28.71 -6.75 -19.56
N ARG A 317 -29.63 -7.04 -20.51
CA ARG A 317 -30.64 -6.07 -20.93
C ARG A 317 -31.59 -5.72 -19.80
N GLU A 318 -32.03 -6.70 -19.02
CA GLU A 318 -32.86 -6.47 -17.84
C GLU A 318 -32.17 -5.55 -16.82
N CYS A 319 -30.88 -5.76 -16.53
CA CYS A 319 -30.10 -4.84 -15.71
C CYS A 319 -30.11 -3.41 -16.28
N LEU A 320 -29.85 -3.24 -17.57
CA LEU A 320 -29.82 -1.92 -18.20
C LEU A 320 -31.21 -1.24 -18.24
N MET A 321 -32.30 -1.99 -18.23
CA MET A 321 -33.68 -1.45 -18.12
C MET A 321 -33.98 -0.88 -16.74
N LEU A 322 -33.22 -1.23 -15.70
CA LEU A 322 -33.33 -0.64 -14.36
C LEU A 322 -32.77 0.79 -14.27
N ASN A 323 -32.31 1.35 -15.40
CA ASN A 323 -31.77 2.70 -15.53
C ASN A 323 -30.42 2.96 -14.79
N PRO A 324 -29.45 2.02 -14.71
CA PRO A 324 -28.14 2.32 -14.16
C PRO A 324 -27.31 3.22 -15.10
N ASP A 325 -26.18 3.72 -14.60
CA ASP A 325 -25.15 4.42 -15.38
C ASP A 325 -24.37 3.50 -16.32
N GLY A 326 -24.47 2.19 -16.12
CA GLY A 326 -23.86 1.20 -17.00
C GLY A 326 -23.93 -0.22 -16.46
N PHE A 327 -23.28 -1.12 -17.20
CA PHE A 327 -23.14 -2.52 -16.84
C PHE A 327 -21.68 -2.98 -16.96
N VAL A 328 -21.21 -3.81 -16.03
CA VAL A 328 -19.89 -4.44 -16.06
C VAL A 328 -20.04 -5.95 -16.16
N TYR A 329 -19.46 -6.55 -17.20
CA TYR A 329 -19.34 -8.01 -17.31
C TYR A 329 -18.25 -8.50 -16.37
N ASP A 330 -18.57 -9.38 -15.42
CA ASP A 330 -17.55 -10.10 -14.68
C ASP A 330 -17.29 -11.43 -15.38
N ALA A 331 -16.08 -11.57 -15.94
CA ALA A 331 -15.74 -12.66 -16.83
C ALA A 331 -14.41 -13.30 -16.41
N GLU A 332 -14.44 -14.60 -16.10
CA GLU A 332 -13.31 -15.32 -15.55
C GLU A 332 -12.94 -16.58 -16.38
N GLY A 333 -12.29 -17.56 -15.75
CA GLY A 333 -11.69 -18.72 -16.41
C GLY A 333 -12.69 -19.55 -17.24
N GLU A 334 -13.97 -19.56 -16.89
CA GLU A 334 -15.00 -20.29 -17.62
C GLU A 334 -15.24 -19.76 -19.03
N CYS A 335 -14.96 -18.47 -19.25
CA CYS A 335 -15.06 -17.83 -20.56
C CYS A 335 -14.00 -18.32 -21.55
N LYS A 336 -13.00 -19.10 -21.10
CA LYS A 336 -11.96 -19.69 -21.97
C LYS A 336 -12.39 -20.96 -22.69
N LYS A 337 -13.51 -21.58 -22.27
CA LYS A 337 -13.93 -22.88 -22.79
C LYS A 337 -14.24 -22.79 -24.29
N GLU A 338 -14.18 -23.92 -24.98
CA GLU A 338 -14.48 -23.99 -26.42
C GLU A 338 -15.88 -23.42 -26.74
N GLY A 339 -15.98 -22.65 -27.83
CA GLY A 339 -17.21 -21.98 -28.26
C GLY A 339 -17.64 -20.77 -27.43
N ARG A 340 -16.94 -20.44 -26.34
CA ARG A 340 -17.28 -19.28 -25.49
C ARG A 340 -16.98 -17.95 -26.15
N THR A 341 -15.91 -17.87 -26.93
CA THR A 341 -15.50 -16.62 -27.60
C THR A 341 -16.60 -16.13 -28.54
N GLU A 342 -17.16 -17.02 -29.38
CA GLU A 342 -18.21 -16.70 -30.34
C GLU A 342 -19.52 -16.31 -29.62
N ASN A 343 -19.88 -17.04 -28.56
CA ASN A 343 -21.05 -16.72 -27.75
C ASN A 343 -20.91 -15.35 -27.07
N LEU A 344 -19.74 -15.04 -26.51
CA LEU A 344 -19.46 -13.77 -25.86
C LEU A 344 -19.42 -12.61 -26.86
N GLU A 345 -18.95 -12.84 -28.09
CA GLU A 345 -19.03 -11.86 -29.18
C GLU A 345 -20.50 -11.55 -29.49
N GLU A 346 -21.36 -12.57 -29.59
CA GLU A 346 -22.79 -12.36 -29.81
C GLU A 346 -23.47 -11.64 -28.64
N ILE A 347 -23.14 -12.01 -27.39
CA ILE A 347 -23.65 -11.35 -26.18
C ILE A 347 -23.27 -9.87 -26.20
N CYS A 348 -21.97 -9.57 -26.31
CA CYS A 348 -21.46 -8.21 -26.23
C CYS A 348 -21.98 -7.34 -27.37
N ARG A 349 -22.01 -7.87 -28.60
CA ARG A 349 -22.57 -7.17 -29.76
C ARG A 349 -24.05 -6.85 -29.56
N SER A 350 -24.86 -7.84 -29.20
CA SER A 350 -26.32 -7.70 -29.07
C SER A 350 -26.74 -6.79 -27.91
N VAL A 351 -25.95 -6.76 -26.83
CA VAL A 351 -26.13 -5.81 -25.74
C VAL A 351 -25.68 -4.41 -26.15
N THR A 352 -24.55 -4.27 -26.85
CA THR A 352 -24.06 -2.97 -27.32
C THR A 352 -25.06 -2.31 -28.27
N GLU A 353 -25.57 -3.04 -29.27
CA GLU A 353 -26.59 -2.55 -30.21
C GLU A 353 -27.87 -2.10 -29.48
N TRP A 354 -28.30 -2.87 -28.46
CA TRP A 354 -29.46 -2.51 -27.64
C TRP A 354 -29.18 -1.28 -26.77
N ARG A 355 -28.01 -1.22 -26.12
CA ARG A 355 -27.57 -0.09 -25.29
C ARG A 355 -27.50 1.17 -26.12
N ASP A 356 -26.90 1.14 -27.31
CA ASP A 356 -26.79 2.30 -28.17
C ASP A 356 -28.16 2.82 -28.62
N LYS A 357 -29.14 1.92 -28.82
CA LYS A 357 -30.50 2.29 -29.21
C LYS A 357 -31.34 2.88 -28.06
N TYR A 358 -31.26 2.30 -26.86
CA TYR A 358 -32.20 2.61 -25.76
C TYR A 358 -31.56 3.32 -24.56
N ARG A 359 -30.23 3.20 -24.41
CA ARG A 359 -29.43 3.67 -23.26
C ARG A 359 -28.06 4.21 -23.71
N PRO A 360 -27.95 5.11 -24.71
CA PRO A 360 -26.67 5.47 -25.35
C PRO A 360 -25.61 6.05 -24.39
N ASN A 361 -26.05 6.62 -23.27
CA ASN A 361 -25.16 7.17 -22.25
C ASN A 361 -24.64 6.12 -21.25
N ALA A 362 -25.25 4.93 -21.19
CA ALA A 362 -24.81 3.88 -20.29
C ALA A 362 -23.41 3.39 -20.68
N LEU A 363 -22.55 3.15 -19.70
CA LEU A 363 -21.23 2.53 -19.88
C LEU A 363 -21.38 1.01 -20.00
N LEU A 364 -20.58 0.39 -20.85
CA LEU A 364 -20.31 -1.05 -20.81
C LEU A 364 -18.85 -1.23 -20.42
N GLY A 365 -18.61 -1.96 -19.34
CA GLY A 365 -17.27 -2.33 -18.88
C GLY A 365 -17.13 -3.84 -18.77
N PHE A 366 -15.91 -4.32 -18.57
CA PHE A 366 -15.69 -5.69 -18.16
C PHE A 366 -14.62 -5.75 -17.07
N SER A 367 -14.72 -6.75 -16.22
CA SER A 367 -13.79 -7.11 -15.16
C SER A 367 -13.28 -8.52 -15.40
N SER A 368 -12.01 -8.73 -15.07
CA SER A 368 -11.34 -10.03 -15.14
C SER A 368 -10.02 -9.93 -14.39
N PHE A 369 -9.26 -11.03 -14.34
CA PHE A 369 -7.92 -11.07 -13.79
C PHE A 369 -7.04 -9.97 -14.41
N ASP A 370 -6.26 -9.31 -13.56
CA ASP A 370 -5.37 -8.21 -13.93
C ASP A 370 -4.18 -8.64 -14.79
N GLY A 371 -3.72 -9.89 -14.68
CA GLY A 371 -2.66 -10.43 -15.50
C GLY A 371 -3.19 -11.12 -16.75
N THR A 372 -3.04 -10.52 -17.92
CA THR A 372 -3.38 -11.20 -19.19
C THR A 372 -2.57 -12.48 -19.43
N ILE A 373 -1.40 -12.61 -18.78
CA ILE A 373 -0.58 -13.84 -18.80
C ILE A 373 -1.22 -15.00 -18.02
N MET A 374 -2.08 -14.71 -17.03
CA MET A 374 -2.86 -15.72 -16.31
C MET A 374 -3.87 -16.42 -17.25
N HIS A 375 -4.02 -15.87 -18.45
CA HIS A 375 -4.81 -16.41 -19.56
C HIS A 375 -3.98 -16.63 -20.84
N ALA A 376 -2.64 -16.75 -20.70
CA ALA A 376 -1.71 -16.98 -21.81
C ALA A 376 -1.88 -18.34 -22.50
N ASP A 377 -2.64 -19.26 -21.90
CA ASP A 377 -3.12 -20.51 -22.50
C ASP A 377 -4.08 -20.28 -23.69
N GLY A 378 -4.46 -19.03 -23.95
CA GLY A 378 -4.90 -18.58 -25.28
C GLY A 378 -6.41 -18.51 -25.48
N GLY A 379 -7.20 -18.75 -24.42
CA GLY A 379 -8.66 -18.87 -24.55
C GLY A 379 -9.48 -17.65 -24.12
N PHE A 380 -8.95 -16.74 -23.29
CA PHE A 380 -9.81 -15.68 -22.74
C PHE A 380 -10.12 -14.59 -23.78
N PRO A 381 -11.41 -14.22 -23.98
CA PRO A 381 -11.84 -13.37 -25.09
C PRO A 381 -11.66 -11.86 -24.81
N TYR A 382 -10.47 -11.43 -24.37
CA TYR A 382 -10.18 -10.01 -24.12
C TYR A 382 -10.46 -9.12 -25.35
N ALA A 383 -10.18 -9.62 -26.56
CA ALA A 383 -10.43 -8.86 -27.79
C ALA A 383 -11.93 -8.61 -28.05
N VAL A 384 -12.79 -9.54 -27.62
CA VAL A 384 -14.24 -9.39 -27.71
C VAL A 384 -14.69 -8.28 -26.78
N PHE A 385 -14.36 -8.39 -25.50
CA PHE A 385 -14.75 -7.39 -24.51
C PHE A 385 -14.18 -6.01 -24.85
N ASP A 386 -12.92 -5.94 -25.26
CA ASP A 386 -12.31 -4.67 -25.68
C ASP A 386 -13.05 -4.01 -26.84
N ARG A 387 -13.56 -4.79 -27.82
CA ARG A 387 -14.30 -4.25 -28.96
C ARG A 387 -15.59 -3.56 -28.52
N TYR A 388 -16.29 -4.12 -27.54
CA TYR A 388 -17.64 -3.69 -27.16
C TYR A 388 -17.70 -2.82 -25.90
N CYS A 389 -16.81 -3.05 -24.94
CA CYS A 389 -16.73 -2.31 -23.69
C CYS A 389 -15.89 -1.04 -23.85
N GLU A 390 -16.20 -0.03 -23.06
CA GLU A 390 -15.46 1.22 -22.99
C GLU A 390 -14.33 1.21 -21.97
N VAL A 391 -14.40 0.34 -20.94
CA VAL A 391 -13.45 0.27 -19.84
C VAL A 391 -13.09 -1.16 -19.49
N PHE A 392 -11.87 -1.35 -18.99
CA PHE A 392 -11.42 -2.58 -18.35
C PHE A 392 -11.19 -2.33 -16.86
N ILE A 393 -11.75 -3.17 -16.02
CA ILE A 393 -11.68 -3.10 -14.55
C ILE A 393 -10.91 -4.32 -14.02
N PRO A 394 -9.57 -4.33 -14.12
CA PRO A 394 -8.76 -5.48 -13.71
C PRO A 394 -8.79 -5.72 -12.20
N GLN A 395 -8.93 -6.98 -11.80
CA GLN A 395 -8.89 -7.45 -10.41
C GLN A 395 -7.43 -7.47 -9.89
N CYS A 396 -6.96 -6.33 -9.38
CA CYS A 396 -5.63 -6.11 -8.83
C CYS A 396 -5.51 -6.56 -7.37
N TYR A 397 -5.81 -7.82 -7.13
CA TYR A 397 -5.95 -8.44 -5.82
C TYR A 397 -4.60 -8.84 -5.21
N TRP A 398 -3.91 -7.89 -4.59
CA TRP A 398 -2.54 -8.12 -4.05
C TRP A 398 -2.48 -9.09 -2.87
N LYS A 399 -3.62 -9.41 -2.24
CA LYS A 399 -3.70 -10.39 -1.14
C LYS A 399 -3.96 -11.82 -1.62
N ASP A 400 -4.26 -12.05 -2.90
CA ASP A 400 -4.35 -13.42 -3.44
C ASP A 400 -2.96 -14.04 -3.60
N ASP A 401 -1.94 -13.19 -3.76
CA ASP A 401 -0.54 -13.60 -3.76
C ASP A 401 0.00 -13.62 -2.32
N ALA A 402 0.80 -14.63 -1.99
CA ALA A 402 1.34 -14.83 -0.64
C ALA A 402 2.20 -13.66 -0.11
N THR A 403 2.67 -12.77 -0.98
CA THR A 403 3.66 -11.72 -0.64
C THR A 403 3.39 -10.37 -1.31
N GLY A 404 2.25 -10.16 -1.98
CA GLY A 404 2.01 -8.96 -2.77
C GLY A 404 1.76 -7.71 -1.92
N THR A 405 2.44 -6.62 -2.25
CA THR A 405 2.04 -5.25 -1.85
C THR A 405 1.15 -4.64 -2.93
N PRO A 406 0.34 -3.60 -2.64
CA PRO A 406 -0.40 -2.88 -3.67
C PRO A 406 0.50 -2.37 -4.81
N ALA A 407 1.66 -1.81 -4.45
CA ALA A 407 2.65 -1.32 -5.40
C ALA A 407 3.17 -2.42 -6.34
N ASP A 408 3.57 -3.57 -5.80
CA ASP A 408 4.11 -4.66 -6.62
C ASP A 408 3.05 -5.21 -7.59
N ARG A 409 1.81 -5.38 -7.10
CA ARG A 409 0.72 -5.93 -7.91
C ARG A 409 0.34 -4.99 -9.05
N LEU A 410 0.15 -3.70 -8.77
CA LEU A 410 -0.18 -2.72 -9.81
C LEU A 410 0.96 -2.51 -10.80
N SER A 411 2.22 -2.51 -10.34
CA SER A 411 3.37 -2.41 -11.24
C SER A 411 3.41 -3.61 -12.19
N TRP A 412 3.30 -4.83 -11.66
CA TRP A 412 3.28 -6.03 -12.48
C TRP A 412 2.10 -6.05 -13.46
N ALA A 413 0.89 -5.75 -13.00
CA ALA A 413 -0.30 -5.75 -13.83
C ALA A 413 -0.23 -4.69 -14.94
N SER A 414 0.29 -3.51 -14.64
CA SER A 414 0.49 -2.43 -15.61
C SER A 414 1.42 -2.84 -16.76
N GLU A 415 2.52 -3.56 -16.46
CA GLU A 415 3.39 -4.12 -17.50
C GLU A 415 2.64 -5.10 -18.42
N GLN A 416 1.76 -5.94 -17.85
CA GLN A 416 0.92 -6.85 -18.63
C GLN A 416 -0.07 -6.10 -19.53
N TRP A 417 -0.71 -5.05 -19.01
CA TRP A 417 -1.67 -4.25 -19.76
C TRP A 417 -1.03 -3.51 -20.92
N VAL A 418 0.16 -2.93 -20.72
CA VAL A 418 0.91 -2.26 -21.80
C VAL A 418 1.27 -3.25 -22.91
N ALA A 419 1.76 -4.43 -22.55
CA ALA A 419 2.08 -5.48 -23.50
C ALA A 419 0.83 -5.96 -24.27
N SER A 420 -0.29 -6.13 -23.58
CA SER A 420 -1.56 -6.56 -24.16
C SER A 420 -2.20 -5.49 -25.04
N ALA A 421 -2.17 -4.21 -24.64
CA ALA A 421 -2.66 -3.11 -25.46
C ALA A 421 -1.96 -3.08 -26.83
N ALA A 422 -0.63 -3.23 -26.85
CA ALA A 422 0.13 -3.31 -28.10
C ALA A 422 -0.30 -4.51 -28.96
N LYS A 423 -0.49 -5.69 -28.35
CA LYS A 423 -0.93 -6.92 -29.03
C LYS A 423 -2.33 -6.78 -29.64
N TYR A 424 -3.30 -6.22 -28.90
CA TYR A 424 -4.68 -6.11 -29.35
C TYR A 424 -4.91 -4.98 -30.36
N ARG A 425 -4.15 -3.88 -30.27
CA ARG A 425 -4.18 -2.79 -31.28
C ARG A 425 -3.83 -3.26 -32.67
N ALA A 426 -2.86 -4.17 -32.80
CA ALA A 426 -2.51 -4.77 -34.09
C ALA A 426 -3.68 -5.53 -34.75
N ARG A 427 -4.77 -5.81 -34.02
CA ARG A 427 -5.96 -6.55 -34.46
C ARG A 427 -7.23 -5.70 -34.49
N GLY A 428 -7.11 -4.37 -34.39
CA GLY A 428 -8.24 -3.45 -34.37
C GLY A 428 -9.01 -3.40 -33.04
N ALA A 429 -8.39 -3.85 -31.95
CA ALA A 429 -8.88 -3.75 -30.58
C ALA A 429 -7.88 -2.91 -29.73
N GLY A 430 -7.86 -3.06 -28.41
CA GLY A 430 -7.01 -2.38 -27.45
C GLY A 430 -7.52 -1.05 -26.89
N LYS A 431 -8.78 -0.62 -27.14
CA LYS A 431 -9.29 0.69 -26.66
C LYS A 431 -9.56 0.73 -25.16
N SER A 432 -9.95 -0.40 -24.57
CA SER A 432 -10.27 -0.50 -23.15
C SER A 432 -9.01 -0.51 -22.28
N PHE A 433 -7.87 -0.95 -22.83
CA PHE A 433 -6.57 -0.90 -22.17
C PHE A 433 -6.00 0.52 -22.03
N ASP A 434 -6.57 1.51 -22.73
CA ASP A 434 -6.29 2.95 -22.46
C ASP A 434 -7.18 3.51 -21.34
N ARG A 435 -8.17 2.74 -20.90
CA ARG A 435 -9.26 3.15 -20.01
C ARG A 435 -9.41 2.12 -18.91
N ILE A 436 -8.31 1.91 -18.20
CA ILE A 436 -8.19 0.96 -17.10
C ILE A 436 -8.63 1.61 -15.79
N LEU A 437 -9.35 0.82 -14.99
CA LEU A 437 -9.82 1.19 -13.66
C LEU A 437 -9.46 0.06 -12.70
N PRO A 438 -8.31 0.07 -12.03
CA PRO A 438 -7.94 -1.06 -11.17
C PRO A 438 -8.94 -1.29 -10.03
N ALA A 439 -9.30 -2.55 -9.80
CA ALA A 439 -10.09 -3.00 -8.65
C ALA A 439 -9.17 -3.67 -7.64
N GLY A 440 -9.01 -3.06 -6.47
CA GLY A 440 -8.16 -3.56 -5.39
C GLY A 440 -8.95 -4.38 -4.38
N HIS A 441 -8.25 -5.05 -3.47
CA HIS A 441 -8.90 -5.67 -2.32
C HIS A 441 -9.34 -4.64 -1.28
N ALA A 442 -10.50 -4.89 -0.69
CA ALA A 442 -10.96 -4.28 0.55
C ALA A 442 -10.73 -5.19 1.78
N TYR A 443 -10.38 -6.46 1.53
CA TYR A 443 -10.23 -7.48 2.56
C TYR A 443 -9.10 -8.45 2.23
N ASP A 444 -8.51 -9.07 3.26
CA ASP A 444 -7.47 -10.10 3.11
C ASP A 444 -8.11 -11.51 3.19
N PRO A 445 -8.22 -12.25 2.08
CA PRO A 445 -8.82 -13.59 2.06
C PRO A 445 -7.95 -14.64 2.79
N ARG A 446 -6.68 -14.33 3.08
CA ARG A 446 -5.75 -15.26 3.74
C ARG A 446 -6.00 -15.35 5.25
N LEU A 447 -6.78 -14.43 5.81
CA LEU A 447 -7.04 -14.34 7.24
C LEU A 447 -8.31 -15.14 7.59
N ASN A 448 -8.13 -16.17 8.43
CA ASN A 448 -9.16 -17.14 8.83
C ASN A 448 -10.14 -16.65 9.92
N SER A 449 -10.24 -15.34 10.20
CA SER A 449 -11.16 -14.82 11.21
C SER A 449 -11.69 -13.43 10.84
N ASN A 450 -12.59 -12.87 11.66
CA ASN A 450 -13.22 -11.54 11.53
C ASN A 450 -12.25 -10.36 11.36
N LEU A 451 -10.94 -10.62 11.37
CA LEU A 451 -9.84 -9.72 11.01
C LEU A 451 -9.49 -9.84 9.52
N ARG A 452 -10.47 -9.85 8.61
CA ARG A 452 -10.21 -9.76 7.15
C ARG A 452 -9.76 -8.36 6.74
N GLU A 453 -9.31 -7.54 7.69
CA GLU A 453 -9.07 -6.13 7.47
C GLU A 453 -7.75 -5.92 6.74
N ILE A 454 -7.83 -5.12 5.68
CA ILE A 454 -6.64 -4.56 5.04
C ILE A 454 -6.27 -3.30 5.83
N PRO A 455 -5.01 -3.11 6.23
CA PRO A 455 -4.59 -1.92 6.95
C PRO A 455 -4.90 -0.64 6.15
N TYR A 456 -5.23 0.43 6.87
CA TYR A 456 -5.45 1.77 6.30
C TYR A 456 -4.36 2.15 5.28
N GLU A 457 -3.09 1.95 5.63
CA GLU A 457 -1.95 2.33 4.80
C GLU A 457 -1.88 1.56 3.48
N GLU A 458 -2.33 0.31 3.43
CA GLU A 458 -2.36 -0.48 2.20
C GLU A 458 -3.49 -0.03 1.27
N VAL A 459 -4.63 0.37 1.84
CA VAL A 459 -5.72 0.97 1.04
C VAL A 459 -5.24 2.28 0.42
N VAL A 460 -4.58 3.14 1.20
CA VAL A 460 -4.05 4.41 0.70
C VAL A 460 -2.96 4.18 -0.34
N ASP A 461 -1.97 3.30 -0.10
CA ASP A 461 -0.93 2.99 -1.09
C ASP A 461 -1.56 2.46 -2.38
N PHE A 462 -2.55 1.57 -2.34
CA PHE A 462 -3.25 1.14 -3.55
C PHE A 462 -3.85 2.30 -4.34
N LEU A 463 -4.56 3.21 -3.67
CA LEU A 463 -5.19 4.36 -4.30
C LEU A 463 -4.16 5.34 -4.89
N GLU A 464 -3.05 5.60 -4.19
CA GLU A 464 -1.94 6.43 -4.68
C GLU A 464 -1.30 5.82 -5.93
N ARG A 465 -1.03 4.52 -5.94
CA ARG A 465 -0.49 3.82 -7.12
C ARG A 465 -1.47 3.81 -8.28
N ALA A 466 -2.77 3.83 -7.99
CA ALA A 466 -3.83 3.86 -8.99
C ALA A 466 -4.20 5.29 -9.47
N GLU A 467 -3.59 6.35 -8.93
CA GLU A 467 -3.97 7.73 -9.21
C GLU A 467 -3.92 8.05 -10.72
N GLY A 468 -2.94 7.51 -11.43
CA GLY A 468 -2.75 7.69 -12.88
C GLY A 468 -3.89 7.16 -13.76
N PHE A 469 -4.79 6.34 -13.22
CA PHE A 469 -5.90 5.72 -13.96
C PHE A 469 -7.17 6.57 -13.94
N TRP A 470 -8.16 6.23 -14.79
CA TRP A 470 -9.41 7.00 -14.95
C TRP A 470 -10.53 6.59 -13.98
N GLY A 471 -10.27 5.56 -13.19
CA GLY A 471 -11.12 5.03 -12.15
C GLY A 471 -10.27 4.18 -11.22
N VAL A 472 -10.74 3.95 -10.01
CA VAL A 472 -10.16 2.98 -9.07
C VAL A 472 -11.29 2.49 -8.21
N SER A 473 -11.28 1.22 -7.84
CA SER A 473 -12.32 0.65 -6.99
C SER A 473 -11.77 -0.32 -5.97
N LEU A 474 -12.54 -0.58 -4.90
CA LEU A 474 -12.23 -1.62 -3.93
C LEU A 474 -13.32 -2.69 -3.92
N TYR A 475 -12.90 -3.95 -3.90
CA TYR A 475 -13.72 -5.14 -3.80
C TYR A 475 -13.55 -5.78 -2.40
N THR A 476 -14.55 -5.78 -1.52
CA THR A 476 -15.95 -5.35 -1.69
C THR A 476 -16.50 -4.76 -0.38
N TYR A 477 -17.56 -3.96 -0.50
CA TYR A 477 -18.23 -3.18 0.55
C TYR A 477 -18.41 -3.92 1.87
N GLU A 478 -18.88 -5.17 1.80
CA GLU A 478 -19.31 -6.00 2.92
C GLU A 478 -18.18 -6.35 3.88
N PHE A 479 -16.93 -6.23 3.42
CA PHE A 479 -15.74 -6.52 4.22
C PHE A 479 -14.94 -5.26 4.58
N MET A 480 -15.39 -4.07 4.18
CA MET A 480 -14.73 -2.82 4.52
C MET A 480 -15.10 -2.41 5.96
N GLY A 481 -14.13 -2.54 6.86
CA GLY A 481 -14.18 -1.98 8.21
C GLY A 481 -13.95 -0.46 8.24
N PRO A 482 -14.06 0.17 9.42
CA PRO A 482 -13.89 1.61 9.57
C PRO A 482 -12.56 2.14 9.03
N GLU A 483 -11.46 1.40 9.20
CA GLU A 483 -10.14 1.78 8.72
C GLU A 483 -10.04 1.75 7.19
N GLN A 484 -10.58 0.72 6.53
CA GLN A 484 -10.59 0.66 5.06
C GLN A 484 -11.47 1.75 4.45
N TRP A 485 -12.63 2.05 5.05
CA TRP A 485 -13.46 3.16 4.62
C TRP A 485 -12.74 4.50 4.81
N GLN A 486 -12.01 4.68 5.92
CA GLN A 486 -11.22 5.88 6.15
C GLN A 486 -10.07 6.00 5.14
N GLY A 487 -9.32 4.92 4.88
CA GLY A 487 -8.26 4.88 3.87
C GLY A 487 -8.80 5.14 2.47
N PHE A 488 -9.98 4.59 2.14
CA PHE A 488 -10.65 4.86 0.88
C PHE A 488 -11.02 6.33 0.71
N ARG A 489 -11.49 6.97 1.77
CA ARG A 489 -11.84 8.41 1.76
C ARG A 489 -10.61 9.29 1.60
N ASP A 490 -9.56 9.01 2.37
CA ASP A 490 -8.36 9.84 2.46
C ASP A 490 -7.42 9.64 1.26
N GLY A 491 -7.46 8.47 0.63
CA GLY A 491 -6.70 8.19 -0.59
C GLY A 491 -7.23 8.94 -1.83
N PRO A 492 -6.35 9.18 -2.82
CA PRO A 492 -6.67 9.94 -4.02
C PRO A 492 -7.54 9.14 -4.99
N GLY A 493 -7.94 9.78 -6.09
CA GLY A 493 -8.58 9.12 -7.23
C GLY A 493 -10.06 9.46 -7.41
N SER A 494 -10.54 10.52 -6.74
CA SER A 494 -11.89 11.04 -6.87
C SER A 494 -12.21 11.46 -8.30
N LEU A 495 -13.49 11.49 -8.66
CA LEU A 495 -13.95 11.95 -9.97
C LEU A 495 -13.53 13.41 -10.21
N ARG A 496 -13.54 14.23 -9.16
CA ARG A 496 -13.11 15.64 -9.22
C ARG A 496 -11.64 15.76 -9.64
N GLU A 497 -10.73 15.06 -8.97
CA GLU A 497 -9.29 15.10 -9.30
C GLU A 497 -9.06 14.65 -10.75
N LYS A 498 -9.77 13.62 -11.19
CA LYS A 498 -9.66 13.10 -12.56
C LYS A 498 -10.23 14.07 -13.60
N ALA A 499 -11.31 14.77 -13.26
CA ALA A 499 -11.89 15.81 -14.10
C ALA A 499 -10.94 17.00 -14.27
N GLU A 500 -10.30 17.43 -13.19
CA GLU A 500 -9.30 18.50 -13.20
C GLU A 500 -8.09 18.10 -14.07
N ARG A 501 -7.57 16.87 -13.90
CA ARG A 501 -6.50 16.33 -14.77
C ARG A 501 -6.90 16.33 -16.25
N TYR A 502 -8.08 15.83 -16.58
CA TYR A 502 -8.55 15.77 -17.96
C TYR A 502 -8.71 17.16 -18.60
N GLY A 503 -9.22 18.14 -17.84
CA GLY A 503 -9.33 19.53 -18.29
C GLY A 503 -7.96 20.14 -18.65
N GLU A 504 -6.95 19.85 -17.83
CA GLU A 504 -5.57 20.29 -18.05
C GLU A 504 -4.94 19.63 -19.28
N GLU A 505 -5.17 18.33 -19.51
CA GLU A 505 -4.73 17.63 -20.71
C GLU A 505 -5.32 18.23 -21.99
N LEU A 506 -6.63 18.53 -21.98
CA LEU A 506 -7.30 19.20 -23.10
C LEU A 506 -6.71 20.59 -23.38
N ARG A 507 -6.37 21.35 -22.33
CA ARG A 507 -5.75 22.67 -22.46
C ARG A 507 -4.38 22.56 -23.14
N LYS A 508 -3.53 21.65 -22.67
CA LYS A 508 -2.19 21.38 -23.25
C LYS A 508 -2.29 20.96 -24.72
N ALA A 509 -3.22 20.08 -25.06
CA ALA A 509 -3.41 19.62 -26.44
C ALA A 509 -3.81 20.77 -27.39
N ARG A 510 -4.67 21.69 -26.93
CA ARG A 510 -5.08 22.87 -27.72
C ARG A 510 -3.93 23.84 -27.93
N GLU A 511 -3.09 24.04 -26.92
CA GLU A 511 -1.90 24.91 -27.01
C GLU A 511 -0.86 24.33 -27.98
N ALA A 512 -0.56 23.04 -27.92
CA ALA A 512 0.35 22.36 -28.84
C ALA A 512 -0.12 22.47 -30.31
N LYS A 513 -1.43 22.35 -30.55
CA LYS A 513 -2.00 22.52 -31.89
C LYS A 513 -1.86 23.96 -32.42
N ARG A 514 -1.95 24.96 -31.54
CA ARG A 514 -1.76 26.39 -31.89
C ARG A 514 -0.30 26.71 -32.19
N SER A 515 0.65 26.20 -31.40
CA SER A 515 2.08 26.42 -31.63
C SER A 515 2.59 25.70 -32.89
N GLY A 516 2.15 24.46 -33.13
CA GLY A 516 2.51 23.70 -34.33
C GLY A 516 1.97 24.30 -35.63
N LYS A 517 0.87 25.06 -35.59
CA LYS A 517 0.37 25.80 -36.76
C LYS A 517 1.21 27.03 -37.08
N LYS A 518 1.65 27.77 -36.05
CA LYS A 518 2.53 28.94 -36.22
C LYS A 518 3.91 28.59 -36.80
N GLY A 519 4.43 27.39 -36.52
CA GLY A 519 5.72 26.93 -37.06
C GLY A 519 5.70 26.38 -38.49
N LYS A 520 4.53 26.29 -39.14
CA LYS A 520 4.39 25.87 -40.56
C LYS A 520 4.04 27.03 -41.51
N GLU A 521 3.74 28.20 -40.96
CA GLU A 521 3.39 29.42 -41.70
C GLU A 521 4.55 30.44 -41.78
N GLY A 522 5.72 30.10 -41.23
CA GLY A 522 6.98 30.84 -41.37
C GLY A 522 8.06 29.94 -41.91
#